data_AF-A0A2N0ZM26-F1
#
_entry.id   AF-A0A2N0ZM26-F1
#
_cell.length_a   1.000
_cell.length_b   1.000
_cell.length_c   1.000
_cell.angle_alpha   90.00
_cell.angle_beta   90.00
_cell.angle_gamma   90.00
#
_symmetry.space_group_name_H-M   'P 1'
#
loop_
_entity.id
_entity.type
_entity.pdbx_description
1 polymer ?
#
loop_
_entity_poly.entity_id
_entity_poly.type
_entity_poly.pdbx_seq_one_letter_code
_entity_poly.pdbx_strand_id
1 'polypeptide(L)'
;MNNVTFSPVIQKLDPVKQTEVSKTVTPNEVHTSFAEYLKNSIETVNDAQIKSDQMTEKLARGENVDLHDVMIASQKASVSVQLTMEVRNKAVEAYQEVMRMQV
;
A
#
# COMPACT_ATOMS: atom_id res chain seq x y z
N MET A 1 52.24 -56.59 -3.46
CA MET A 1 51.20 -55.82 -4.16
C MET A 1 49.88 -56.09 -3.45
N ASN A 2 49.52 -55.26 -2.47
CA ASN A 2 48.25 -55.35 -1.75
C ASN A 2 47.45 -54.10 -2.09
N ASN A 3 46.52 -54.20 -3.03
CA ASN A 3 45.67 -53.08 -3.41
C ASN A 3 44.36 -53.17 -2.62
N VAL A 4 44.35 -52.47 -1.49
CA VAL A 4 43.15 -52.14 -0.71
C VAL A 4 42.12 -51.49 -1.63
N THR A 5 41.00 -52.18 -1.82
CA THR A 5 39.89 -51.70 -2.65
C THR A 5 38.95 -50.90 -1.78
N PHE A 6 39.04 -49.56 -1.85
CA PHE A 6 38.08 -48.67 -1.22
C PHE A 6 36.80 -48.65 -2.07
N SER A 7 35.70 -49.17 -1.52
CA SER A 7 34.38 -48.97 -2.12
C SER A 7 33.89 -47.55 -1.75
N PRO A 8 33.50 -46.70 -2.71
CA PRO A 8 32.87 -45.43 -2.39
C PRO A 8 31.45 -45.71 -1.88
N VAL A 9 31.20 -45.47 -0.59
CA VAL A 9 29.84 -45.32 -0.07
C VAL A 9 29.28 -44.02 -0.65
N ILE A 10 28.49 -44.14 -1.72
CA ILE A 10 27.60 -43.06 -2.13
C ILE A 10 26.43 -43.08 -1.13
N GLN A 11 26.58 -42.34 -0.03
CA GLN A 11 25.45 -41.93 0.80
C GLN A 11 24.51 -41.15 -0.11
N LYS A 12 23.34 -41.71 -0.41
CA LYS A 12 22.27 -40.97 -1.09
C LYS A 12 21.95 -39.76 -0.21
N LEU A 13 22.32 -38.57 -0.68
CA LEU A 13 21.83 -37.34 -0.11
C LEU A 13 20.33 -37.33 -0.39
N ASP A 14 19.52 -37.47 0.66
CA ASP A 14 18.10 -37.15 0.55
C ASP A 14 17.99 -35.72 0.00
N PRO A 15 17.18 -35.47 -1.04
CA PRO A 15 17.02 -34.12 -1.55
C PRO A 15 16.52 -33.27 -0.39
N VAL A 16 17.29 -32.24 -0.05
CA VAL A 16 16.89 -31.18 0.88
C VAL A 16 15.50 -30.75 0.42
N LYS A 17 14.50 -31.07 1.25
CA LYS A 17 13.12 -30.63 1.06
C LYS A 17 13.19 -29.11 1.13
N GLN A 18 13.25 -28.48 -0.04
CA GLN A 18 13.19 -27.05 -0.20
C GLN A 18 11.84 -26.63 0.40
N THR A 19 11.90 -26.02 1.58
CA THR A 19 10.74 -25.43 2.23
C THR A 19 10.18 -24.39 1.27
N GLU A 20 9.11 -24.76 0.58
CA GLU A 20 8.25 -23.88 -0.20
C GLU A 20 7.76 -22.76 0.71
N VAL A 21 8.28 -21.53 0.58
CA VAL A 21 7.48 -20.29 0.59
C VAL A 21 8.28 -19.17 -0.09
N SER A 22 8.39 -19.20 -1.43
CA SER A 22 8.43 -17.94 -2.19
C SER A 22 7.06 -17.79 -2.82
N LYS A 23 6.13 -17.13 -2.10
CA LYS A 23 5.01 -16.47 -2.78
C LYS A 23 5.62 -15.37 -3.64
N THR A 24 5.94 -15.72 -4.88
CA THR A 24 6.19 -14.73 -5.93
C THR A 24 4.87 -14.00 -6.12
N VAL A 25 4.72 -12.85 -5.44
CA VAL A 25 3.60 -11.95 -5.66
C VAL A 25 3.68 -11.56 -7.14
N THR A 26 2.71 -12.00 -7.91
CA THR A 26 2.68 -11.72 -9.34
C THR A 26 2.50 -10.21 -9.54
N PRO A 27 3.02 -9.60 -10.62
CA PRO A 27 2.80 -8.18 -10.91
C PRO A 27 1.32 -7.77 -10.86
N ASN A 28 0.42 -8.70 -11.20
CA ASN A 28 -1.02 -8.50 -11.17
C ASN A 28 -1.60 -8.46 -9.73
N GLU A 29 -1.07 -9.26 -8.81
CA GLU A 29 -1.41 -9.20 -7.38
C GLU A 29 -0.92 -7.91 -6.72
N VAL A 30 0.27 -7.43 -7.08
CA VAL A 30 0.79 -6.13 -6.61
C VAL A 30 -0.09 -4.98 -7.10
N HIS A 31 -0.49 -5.00 -8.38
CA HIS A 31 -1.37 -3.98 -8.95
C HIS A 31 -2.75 -3.95 -8.28
N THR A 32 -3.34 -5.11 -8.02
CA THR A 32 -4.63 -5.23 -7.32
C THR A 32 -4.53 -4.70 -5.89
N SER A 33 -3.49 -5.08 -5.15
CA SER A 33 -3.24 -4.60 -3.78
C SER A 33 -3.02 -3.09 -3.71
N PHE A 34 -2.26 -2.52 -4.66
CA PHE A 34 -2.07 -1.08 -4.74
C PHE A 34 -3.37 -0.34 -5.09
N ALA A 35 -4.16 -0.86 -6.04
CA ALA A 35 -5.44 -0.27 -6.41
C ALA A 35 -6.44 -0.27 -5.24
N GLU A 36 -6.50 -1.36 -4.48
CA GLU A 36 -7.29 -1.44 -3.25
C GLU A 36 -6.80 -0.45 -2.19
N TYR A 37 -5.49 -0.36 -1.97
CA TYR A 37 -4.90 0.60 -1.02
C TYR A 37 -5.20 2.06 -1.41
N LEU A 38 -5.08 2.39 -2.70
CA LEU A 38 -5.38 3.71 -3.22
C LEU A 38 -6.87 4.04 -3.06
N LYS A 39 -7.75 3.08 -3.37
CA LYS A 39 -9.20 3.23 -3.17
C LYS A 39 -9.53 3.52 -1.71
N ASN A 40 -9.00 2.71 -0.80
CA ASN A 40 -9.20 2.90 0.65
C ASN A 40 -8.65 4.25 1.14
N SER A 41 -7.53 4.71 0.57
CA SER A 41 -6.95 6.01 0.90
C SER A 41 -7.85 7.17 0.47
N ILE A 42 -8.45 7.10 -0.73
CA ILE A 42 -9.42 8.09 -1.22
C ILE A 42 -10.67 8.10 -0.35
N GLU A 43 -11.19 6.93 0.02
CA GLU A 43 -12.32 6.79 0.95
C GLU A 43 -12.00 7.43 2.31
N THR A 44 -10.79 7.22 2.84
CA THR A 44 -10.33 7.84 4.10
C THR A 44 -10.31 9.37 4.04
N VAL A 45 -9.91 9.94 2.89
CA VAL A 45 -9.89 11.40 2.69
C VAL A 45 -11.31 11.95 2.65
N ASN A 46 -12.22 11.25 1.97
CA ASN A 46 -13.64 11.59 1.94
C ASN A 46 -14.25 11.54 3.36
N ASP A 47 -13.95 10.51 4.13
CA ASP A 47 -14.42 10.40 5.53
C ASP A 47 -13.88 11.52 6.41
N ALA A 48 -12.60 11.89 6.23
CA ALA A 48 -12.01 13.02 6.94
C ALA A 48 -12.71 14.35 6.62
N GLN A 49 -13.11 14.55 5.36
CA GLN A 49 -13.87 15.72 4.93
C GLN A 49 -15.28 15.74 5.54
N ILE A 50 -16.03 14.65 5.43
CA ILE A 50 -17.37 14.52 6.02
C ILE A 50 -17.32 14.76 7.54
N LYS A 51 -16.32 14.20 8.22
CA LYS A 51 -16.15 14.40 9.66
C LYS A 51 -15.89 15.87 10.01
N SER A 52 -15.06 16.57 9.23
CA SER A 52 -14.82 18.00 9.41
C SER A 52 -16.12 18.81 9.25
N ASP A 53 -16.91 18.49 8.23
CA ASP A 53 -18.18 19.17 7.96
C ASP A 53 -19.19 18.94 9.10
N GLN A 54 -19.31 17.71 9.57
CA GLN A 54 -20.17 17.36 10.71
C GLN A 54 -19.77 18.11 11.98
N MET A 55 -18.47 18.21 12.28
CA MET A 55 -18.01 18.93 13.48
C MET A 55 -18.24 20.43 13.36
N THR A 56 -18.07 21.00 12.16
CA THR A 56 -18.41 22.40 11.86
C THR A 56 -19.90 22.66 12.06
N GLU A 57 -20.74 21.75 11.59
CA GLU A 57 -22.18 21.85 11.71
C GLU A 57 -22.66 21.75 13.17
N LYS A 58 -22.11 20.80 13.93
CA LYS A 58 -22.40 20.65 15.37
C LYS A 58 -21.97 21.88 16.17
N LEU A 59 -20.80 22.43 15.86
CA LEU A 59 -20.34 23.69 16.46
C LEU A 59 -21.29 24.85 16.12
N ALA A 60 -21.73 24.97 14.87
CA ALA A 60 -22.69 26.01 14.47
C ALA A 60 -24.06 25.87 15.16
N ARG A 61 -24.46 24.64 15.53
CA ARG A 61 -25.67 24.35 16.32
C ARG A 61 -25.49 24.61 17.83
N GLY A 62 -24.28 24.94 18.28
CA GLY A 62 -23.97 25.14 19.70
C GLY A 62 -23.89 23.84 20.51
N GLU A 63 -23.69 22.69 19.84
CA GLU A 63 -23.39 21.43 20.52
C GLU A 63 -22.01 21.48 21.19
N ASN A 64 -21.77 20.58 22.15
CA ASN A 64 -20.56 20.54 22.99
C ASN A 64 -19.35 20.04 22.20
N VAL A 65 -18.91 20.82 21.22
CA VAL A 65 -17.76 20.55 20.35
C VAL A 65 -16.76 21.67 20.54
N ASP A 66 -15.52 21.32 20.85
CA ASP A 66 -14.46 22.31 21.02
C ASP A 66 -14.10 22.93 19.67
N LEU A 67 -14.12 24.27 19.60
CA LEU A 67 -13.74 25.03 18.40
C LEU A 67 -12.36 24.62 17.87
N HIS A 68 -11.43 24.29 18.77
CA HIS A 68 -10.08 23.85 18.40
C HIS A 68 -10.08 22.53 17.62
N ASP A 69 -10.95 21.58 17.98
CA ASP A 69 -11.05 20.29 17.27
C ASP A 69 -11.61 20.46 15.86
N VAL A 70 -12.60 21.36 15.70
CA VAL A 70 -13.15 21.71 14.38
C VAL A 70 -12.07 22.31 13.49
N MET A 71 -11.29 23.26 14.02
CA MET A 71 -10.19 23.89 13.27
C MET A 71 -9.11 22.88 12.88
N ILE A 72 -8.71 22.00 13.79
CA ILE A 72 -7.71 20.96 13.52
C ILE A 72 -8.21 20.01 12.43
N ALA A 73 -9.47 19.58 12.53
CA ALA A 73 -10.06 18.68 11.56
C ALA A 73 -10.18 19.29 10.16
N SER A 74 -10.58 20.56 10.09
CA SER A 74 -10.67 21.31 8.84
C SER A 74 -9.30 21.47 8.17
N GLN A 75 -8.26 21.78 8.95
CA GLN A 75 -6.88 21.86 8.45
C GLN A 75 -6.39 20.49 7.98
N LYS A 76 -6.65 19.42 8.76
CA LYS A 76 -6.30 18.05 8.39
C LYS A 76 -6.97 17.62 7.10
N ALA A 77 -8.27 17.87 6.94
CA ALA A 77 -9.01 17.57 5.72
C ALA A 77 -8.41 18.33 4.52
N SER A 78 -8.17 19.63 4.67
CA SER A 78 -7.59 20.47 3.61
C SER A 78 -6.22 19.97 3.13
N VAL A 79 -5.30 19.68 4.05
CA VAL A 79 -3.98 19.14 3.71
C VAL A 79 -4.08 17.76 3.07
N SER A 80 -4.99 16.91 3.56
CA SER A 80 -5.20 15.56 3.01
C SER A 80 -5.73 15.59 1.57
N VAL A 81 -6.63 16.52 1.26
CA VAL A 81 -7.13 16.74 -0.11
C VAL A 81 -6.02 17.22 -1.03
N GLN A 82 -5.20 18.19 -0.59
CA GLN A 82 -4.06 18.67 -1.36
C GLN A 82 -3.08 17.55 -1.68
N LEU A 83 -2.72 16.75 -0.68
CA LEU A 83 -1.86 15.57 -0.87
C LEU A 83 -2.46 14.59 -1.88
N THR A 84 -3.77 14.34 -1.80
CA THR A 84 -4.47 13.44 -2.72
C THR A 84 -4.39 13.92 -4.17
N MET A 85 -4.50 15.22 -4.39
CA MET A 85 -4.36 15.81 -5.73
C MET A 85 -2.95 15.61 -6.29
N GLU A 86 -1.92 15.80 -5.47
CA GLU A 86 -0.52 15.56 -5.87
C GLU A 86 -0.27 14.08 -6.21
N VAL A 87 -0.76 13.16 -5.38
CA VAL A 87 -0.66 11.72 -5.64
C VAL A 87 -1.38 11.34 -6.94
N ARG A 88 -2.59 11.89 -7.16
CA ARG A 88 -3.35 11.69 -8.41
C ARG A 88 -2.55 12.17 -9.62
N ASN A 89 -1.99 13.37 -9.55
CA ASN A 89 -1.20 13.94 -10.65
C ASN A 89 0.02 13.05 -10.94
N LYS A 90 0.76 12.62 -9.91
CA LYS A 90 1.92 11.74 -10.07
C LYS A 90 1.57 10.36 -10.61
N ALA A 91 0.43 9.79 -10.23
CA ALA A 91 -0.04 8.53 -10.78
C ALA A 91 -0.36 8.65 -12.28
N VAL A 92 -0.99 9.75 -12.71
CA VAL A 92 -1.26 10.02 -14.13
C VAL A 92 0.04 10.23 -14.91
N GLU A 93 0.99 11.00 -14.36
CA GLU A 93 2.32 11.21 -14.96
C GLU A 93 3.06 9.88 -15.15
N ALA A 94 3.07 9.01 -14.13
CA ALA A 94 3.71 7.70 -14.19
C ALA A 94 3.09 6.81 -15.27
N TYR A 95 1.76 6.80 -15.39
CA TYR A 95 1.07 6.07 -16.46
C TYR A 95 1.46 6.60 -17.85
N GLN A 96 1.48 7.93 -18.02
CA GLN A 96 1.90 8.55 -19.27
C GLN A 96 3.36 8.24 -19.61
N GLU A 97 4.25 8.19 -18.62
CA GLU A 97 5.66 7.87 -18.83
C GLU A 97 5.87 6.43 -19.31
N VAL A 98 5.19 5.46 -18.70
CA VAL A 98 5.24 4.06 -19.15
C VAL A 98 4.77 3.92 -20.60
N MET A 99 3.74 4.68 -21.00
CA MET A 99 3.26 4.70 -22.38
C MET A 99 4.27 5.30 -23.36
N ARG A 100 5.04 6.30 -22.93
CA ARG A 100 6.12 6.92 -23.72
C ARG A 100 7.36 6.03 -23.86
N MET A 101 7.58 5.07 -22.95
CA MET A 101 8.71 4.14 -23.03
C MET A 101 8.53 3.03 -24.08
N GLN A 102 7.31 2.77 -24.55
CA GLN A 102 6.99 1.64 -25.44
C GLN A 102 6.92 2.00 -26.94
N VAL A 103 7.27 3.23 -27.32
CA VAL A 103 7.38 3.64 -28.73
C VAL A 103 8.82 3.64 -29.23
#